data_AF-A0A1H3VKC8-F1
#
_entry.id   AF-A0A1H3VKC8-F1
#
_cell.length_a   1.000
_cell.length_b   1.000
_cell.length_c   1.000
_cell.angle_alpha   90.00
_cell.angle_beta   90.00
_cell.angle_gamma   90.00
#
_symmetry.space_group_name_H-M   'P 1'
#
loop_
_entity.id
_entity.type
_entity.pdbx_description
1 polymer ?
#
loop_
_entity_poly.entity_id
_entity_poly.type
_entity_poly.pdbx_seq_one_letter_code
_entity_poly.pdbx_strand_id
1 'polypeptide(L)'
;MKADETNIPNKKTVGQVLAELRNTRFPNTHSLAKALMMSHTTYLSIERDQRELSFLAALRLCRFYDLDIHELISRIGEDELERPDRSVLRQWEKMERRKNEQE
;
A
#
# COMPACT_ATOMS: atom_id res chain seq x y z
N MET A 1 -21.17 -2.92 32.43
CA MET A 1 -20.51 -2.07 31.42
C MET A 1 -20.31 -2.93 30.19
N LYS A 2 -20.84 -2.50 29.04
CA LYS A 2 -20.78 -3.26 27.78
C LYS A 2 -19.33 -3.28 27.30
N ALA A 3 -18.85 -4.44 26.88
CA ALA A 3 -17.58 -4.56 26.18
C ALA A 3 -17.65 -3.72 24.91
N ASP A 4 -16.63 -2.89 24.70
CA ASP A 4 -16.47 -2.03 23.53
C ASP A 4 -16.04 -2.91 22.34
N GLU A 5 -17.03 -3.52 21.68
CA GLU A 5 -16.87 -4.33 20.48
C GLU A 5 -16.72 -3.45 19.23
N THR A 6 -15.67 -2.62 19.13
CA THR A 6 -15.26 -2.02 17.84
C THR A 6 -13.81 -1.53 17.88
N ASN A 7 -12.85 -2.44 18.03
CA ASN A 7 -11.48 -2.14 17.61
C ASN A 7 -10.92 -3.33 16.84
N ILE A 8 -11.50 -3.59 15.66
CA ILE A 8 -10.81 -4.41 14.67
C ILE A 8 -9.77 -3.47 14.07
N PRO A 9 -8.46 -3.65 14.35
CA PRO A 9 -7.44 -2.81 13.75
C PRO A 9 -7.64 -2.86 12.23
N ASN A 10 -7.62 -1.70 11.60
CA ASN A 10 -7.69 -1.60 10.15
C ASN A 10 -6.58 -2.51 9.59
N LYS A 11 -6.92 -3.48 8.72
CA LYS A 11 -5.96 -4.43 8.12
C LYS A 11 -5.71 -4.14 6.64
N LYS A 12 -5.99 -2.90 6.22
CA LYS A 12 -5.93 -2.55 4.81
C LYS A 12 -4.50 -2.35 4.36
N THR A 13 -4.10 -3.08 3.32
CA THR A 13 -2.83 -2.86 2.65
C THR A 13 -2.86 -1.54 1.87
N VAL A 14 -1.68 -1.03 1.49
CA VAL A 14 -1.60 0.13 0.60
C VAL A 14 -2.35 -0.10 -0.71
N GLY A 15 -2.23 -1.29 -1.31
CA GLY A 15 -2.94 -1.66 -2.53
C GLY A 15 -4.46 -1.61 -2.38
N GLN A 16 -4.99 -2.12 -1.26
CA GLN A 16 -6.42 -2.07 -0.96
C GLN A 16 -6.93 -0.64 -0.76
N VAL A 17 -6.17 0.22 -0.07
CA VAL A 17 -6.50 1.65 0.07
C VAL A 17 -6.53 2.34 -1.29
N LEU A 18 -5.56 2.05 -2.18
CA LEU A 18 -5.55 2.60 -3.53
C LEU A 18 -6.77 2.16 -4.35
N ALA A 19 -7.13 0.88 -4.29
CA ALA A 19 -8.30 0.36 -4.96
C ALA A 19 -9.60 1.02 -4.46
N GLU A 20 -9.71 1.25 -3.14
CA GLU A 20 -10.84 1.96 -2.54
C GLU A 20 -10.92 3.42 -3.03
N LEU A 21 -9.80 4.17 -2.97
CA LEU A 21 -9.75 5.56 -3.45
C LEU A 21 -10.15 5.67 -4.93
N ARG A 22 -9.72 4.69 -5.75
CA ARG A 22 -10.12 4.60 -7.16
C ARG A 22 -11.63 4.36 -7.32
N ASN A 23 -12.25 3.57 -6.45
CA ASN A 23 -13.69 3.32 -6.51
C ASN A 23 -14.52 4.52 -6.05
N THR A 24 -14.00 5.39 -5.19
CA THR A 24 -14.74 6.55 -4.68
C THR A 24 -14.93 7.66 -5.72
N ARG A 25 -13.90 7.93 -6.54
CA ARG A 25 -13.94 9.00 -7.55
C ARG A 25 -13.92 8.50 -9.00
N PHE A 26 -13.87 7.19 -9.21
CA PHE A 26 -13.80 6.52 -10.51
C PHE A 26 -12.79 7.10 -11.53
N PRO A 27 -11.58 7.55 -11.14
CA PRO A 27 -10.60 7.93 -12.14
C PRO A 27 -10.19 6.70 -12.97
N ASN A 28 -10.06 6.89 -14.28
CA ASN A 28 -9.40 5.90 -15.12
C ASN A 28 -7.98 5.66 -14.57
N THR A 29 -7.58 4.40 -14.43
CA THR A 29 -6.27 3.96 -13.98
C THR A 29 -5.12 4.66 -14.71
N HIS A 30 -5.28 4.98 -16.00
CA HIS A 30 -4.30 5.74 -16.77
C HIS A 30 -4.11 7.18 -16.26
N SER A 31 -5.21 7.85 -15.92
CA SER A 31 -5.17 9.21 -15.36
C SER A 31 -4.48 9.23 -14.01
N LEU A 32 -4.75 8.22 -13.18
CA LEU A 32 -4.13 8.09 -11.86
C LEU A 32 -2.63 7.77 -11.95
N ALA A 33 -2.23 6.84 -12.83
CA ALA A 33 -0.82 6.55 -13.09
C ALA A 33 -0.06 7.81 -13.57
N LYS A 34 -0.69 8.59 -14.46
CA LYS A 34 -0.14 9.88 -14.92
C LYS A 34 0.00 10.89 -13.79
N ALA A 35 -1.02 11.04 -12.93
CA ALA A 35 -0.99 11.95 -11.79
C ALA A 35 0.12 11.60 -10.78
N LEU A 36 0.35 10.31 -10.58
CA LEU A 36 1.41 9.78 -9.73
C LEU A 36 2.79 9.78 -10.41
N MET A 37 2.85 10.16 -11.69
CA MET A 37 4.03 10.18 -12.56
C MET A 37 4.72 8.81 -12.65
N MET A 38 3.94 7.77 -12.91
CA MET A 38 4.43 6.40 -13.10
C MET A 38 3.74 5.73 -14.29
N SER A 39 4.29 4.59 -14.74
CA SER A 39 3.62 3.78 -15.75
C SER A 39 2.35 3.13 -15.18
N HIS A 40 1.39 2.84 -16.06
CA HIS A 40 0.19 2.07 -15.72
C HIS A 40 0.54 0.72 -15.07
N THR A 41 1.56 0.03 -15.59
CA THR A 41 2.03 -1.25 -15.05
C THR A 41 2.60 -1.09 -13.63
N THR A 42 3.35 -0.03 -13.38
CA THR A 42 3.89 0.26 -12.04
C THR A 42 2.77 0.53 -11.05
N TYR A 43 1.77 1.33 -11.45
CA TYR A 43 0.59 1.58 -10.64
C TYR A 43 -0.13 0.28 -10.27
N LEU A 44 -0.40 -0.59 -11.26
CA LEU A 44 -1.06 -1.87 -11.02
C LEU A 44 -0.25 -2.80 -10.12
N SER A 45 1.09 -2.80 -10.22
CA SER A 45 1.93 -3.58 -9.31
C SER A 45 1.84 -3.06 -7.87
N ILE A 46 1.65 -1.77 -7.66
CA ILE A 46 1.44 -1.21 -6.31
C ILE A 46 0.02 -1.54 -5.82
N GLU A 47 -1.01 -1.35 -6.65
CA GLU A 47 -2.41 -1.69 -6.28
C GLU A 47 -2.59 -3.17 -5.92
N ARG A 48 -1.76 -4.05 -6.50
CA ARG A 48 -1.74 -5.50 -6.21
C ARG A 48 -0.75 -5.91 -5.12
N ASP A 49 -0.19 -4.96 -4.38
CA ASP A 49 0.77 -5.23 -3.30
C ASP A 49 2.02 -6.00 -3.78
N GLN A 50 2.44 -5.82 -5.02
CA GLN A 50 3.65 -6.43 -5.57
C GLN A 50 4.86 -5.48 -5.48
N ARG A 51 4.61 -4.18 -5.30
CA ARG A 51 5.61 -3.11 -5.25
C ARG A 51 5.22 -2.07 -4.20
N GLU A 52 6.24 -1.47 -3.57
CA GLU A 52 6.03 -0.36 -2.63
C GLU A 52 5.48 0.89 -3.32
N LEU A 53 4.57 1.57 -2.62
CA LEU A 53 4.24 2.95 -2.91
C LEU A 53 5.36 3.84 -2.34
N SER A 54 6.09 4.53 -3.21
CA SER A 54 7.12 5.46 -2.73
C SER A 54 6.49 6.64 -2.00
N PHE A 55 7.21 7.21 -1.03
CA PHE A 55 6.76 8.39 -0.30
C PHE A 55 6.34 9.54 -1.24
N LEU A 56 7.12 9.81 -2.28
CA LEU A 56 6.79 10.85 -3.26
C LEU A 56 5.50 10.53 -4.04
N ALA A 57 5.24 9.26 -4.34
CA ALA A 57 3.98 8.85 -4.96
C ALA A 57 2.80 9.00 -3.99
N ALA A 58 2.98 8.71 -2.70
CA ALA A 58 1.97 8.96 -1.67
C ALA A 58 1.62 10.45 -1.55
N LEU A 59 2.60 11.36 -1.60
CA LEU A 59 2.33 12.80 -1.60
C LEU A 59 1.57 13.26 -2.87
N ARG A 60 1.91 12.70 -4.04
CA ARG A 60 1.18 12.98 -5.28
C ARG A 60 -0.25 12.44 -5.23
N LEU A 61 -0.46 11.30 -4.59
CA LEU A 61 -1.78 10.71 -4.36
C LEU A 61 -2.64 11.64 -3.48
N CYS A 62 -2.05 12.12 -2.37
CA CYS A 62 -2.70 13.08 -1.47
C CYS A 62 -3.15 14.32 -2.25
N ARG A 63 -2.24 14.93 -3.03
CA ARG A 63 -2.58 16.07 -3.89
C ARG A 63 -3.66 15.77 -4.94
N PHE A 64 -3.65 14.57 -5.53
CA PHE A 64 -4.62 14.20 -6.57
C PHE A 64 -6.03 14.02 -6.02
N TYR A 65 -6.16 13.41 -4.85
CA TYR A 65 -7.45 13.17 -4.20
C TYR A 65 -7.89 14.30 -3.27
N ASP A 66 -7.05 15.31 -3.06
CA ASP A 66 -7.24 16.37 -2.07
C ASP A 66 -7.40 15.77 -0.66
N LEU A 67 -6.45 14.91 -0.29
CA LEU A 67 -6.38 14.23 1.00
C LEU A 67 -5.22 14.77 1.83
N ASP A 68 -5.42 14.82 3.14
CA ASP A 68 -4.31 15.01 4.08
C ASP A 68 -3.49 13.71 4.21
N ILE A 69 -2.19 13.83 4.50
CA ILE A 69 -1.33 12.65 4.69
C ILE A 69 -1.78 11.80 5.89
N HIS A 70 -2.29 12.41 6.95
CA HIS A 70 -2.84 11.72 8.11
C HIS A 70 -4.15 10.99 7.76
N GLU A 71 -4.95 11.52 6.83
CA GLU A 71 -6.12 10.80 6.29
C GLU A 71 -5.71 9.59 5.47
N LEU A 72 -4.63 9.67 4.70
CA LEU A 72 -4.09 8.51 3.99
C LEU A 72 -3.56 7.45 4.97
N ILE A 73 -2.78 7.86 5.97
CA ILE A 73 -2.18 6.97 6.98
C ILE A 73 -3.27 6.25 7.79
N SER A 74 -4.31 6.95 8.23
CA SER A 74 -5.40 6.33 9.00
C SER A 74 -6.21 5.28 8.22
N ARG A 75 -6.13 5.31 6.88
CA ARG A 75 -6.75 4.28 6.01
C ARG A 75 -5.88 3.05 5.85
N ILE A 76 -4.59 3.12 6.14
CA ILE A 76 -3.66 1.99 6.06
C ILE A 76 -3.68 1.24 7.40
N GLY A 77 -3.56 -0.09 7.34
CA GLY A 77 -3.48 -0.89 8.55
C GLY A 77 -2.16 -0.74 9.31
N GLU A 78 -2.22 -0.86 10.63
CA GLU A 78 -1.03 -0.74 11.49
C GLU A 78 0.01 -1.82 11.16
N ASP A 79 -0.45 -3.04 10.88
CA ASP A 79 0.35 -4.15 10.40
C ASP A 79 1.06 -3.89 9.06
N GLU A 80 0.42 -3.12 8.16
CA GLU A 80 1.04 -2.69 6.90
C GLU A 80 2.05 -1.54 7.10
N LEU A 81 1.89 -0.71 8.14
CA LEU A 81 2.86 0.35 8.46
C LEU A 81 4.08 -0.17 9.21
N GLU A 82 3.91 -1.21 10.01
CA GLU A 82 4.99 -1.84 10.80
C GLU A 82 5.76 -2.91 10.03
N ARG A 83 5.26 -3.36 8.87
CA ARG A 83 5.96 -4.39 8.11
C ARG A 83 7.30 -3.86 7.58
N PRO A 84 8.33 -4.72 7.46
CA PRO A 84 9.52 -4.39 6.70
C PRO A 84 9.21 -4.11 5.22
N ASP A 85 10.08 -3.31 4.59
CA ASP A 85 10.05 -3.11 3.14
C ASP A 85 10.04 -4.45 2.39
N ARG A 86 9.27 -4.55 1.30
CA ARG A 86 9.21 -5.75 0.45
C ARG A 86 10.57 -6.16 -0.11
N SER A 87 11.50 -5.20 -0.29
CA SER A 87 12.88 -5.50 -0.67
C SER A 87 13.60 -6.32 0.40
N VAL A 88 13.41 -5.96 1.67
CA VAL A 88 13.97 -6.67 2.83
C VAL A 88 13.33 -8.04 2.97
N LEU A 89 12.00 -8.14 2.87
CA LEU A 89 11.29 -9.42 2.92
C LEU A 89 11.79 -10.40 1.85
N ARG A 90 11.93 -9.95 0.59
CA ARG A 90 12.48 -10.77 -0.49
C ARG A 90 13.92 -11.21 -0.23
N GLN A 91 14.72 -10.37 0.41
CA GLN A 91 16.10 -10.74 0.75
C GLN A 91 16.12 -11.80 1.85
N TRP A 92 15.29 -11.68 2.89
CA TRP A 92 15.17 -12.68 3.94
C TRP A 92 14.68 -14.03 3.40
N GLU A 93 13.62 -14.03 2.58
CA GLU A 93 13.12 -15.25 1.91
C GLU A 93 14.22 -15.93 1.09
N LYS A 94 15.04 -15.14 0.38
CA LYS A 94 16.16 -15.67 -0.41
C LYS A 94 17.25 -16.29 0.47
N MET A 95 17.52 -15.72 1.63
CA MET A 95 18.50 -16.25 2.58
C MET A 95 18.01 -17.54 3.23
N GLU A 96 16.73 -17.63 3.60
CA GLU A 96 16.14 -18.85 4.16
C GLU A 96 16.15 -20.00 3.14
N ARG A 97 15.77 -19.74 1.88
CA ARG A 97 15.82 -20.77 0.83
C ARG A 97 17.22 -21.35 0.66
N ARG A 98 18.26 -20.49 0.66
CA ARG A 98 19.66 -20.94 0.56
C ARG A 98 20.12 -21.76 1.75
N LYS A 99 19.61 -21.47 2.95
CA LYS A 99 19.93 -22.25 4.15
C LYS A 99 19.30 -23.64 4.07
N ASN A 100 18.04 -23.73 3.64
CA ASN A 100 17.33 -25.01 3.53
C ASN A 100 17.83 -25.89 2.37
N GLU A 101 18.47 -25.32 1.35
CA GLU A 101 19.16 -26.06 0.28
C GLU A 101 20.53 -26.61 0.70
N GLN A 102 21.09 -26.15 1.83
CA GLN A 102 22.39 -26.57 2.37
C GLN A 102 22.28 -27.54 3.55
N GLU A 103 21.07 -27.78 4.06
CA GLU A 103 20.72 -28.81 5.05
C GLU A 103 20.21 -30.07 4.35
#